data_AF-A0A960UM87-F1
#
_entry.id   AF-A0A960UM87-F1
#
_cell.length_a   1.000
_cell.length_b   1.000
_cell.length_c   1.000
_cell.angle_alpha   90.00
_cell.angle_beta   90.00
_cell.angle_gamma   90.00
#
_symmetry.space_group_name_H-M   'P 1'
#
loop_
_entity.id
_entity.type
_entity.pdbx_description
1 polymer ?
#
loop_
_entity_poly.entity_id
_entity_poly.type
_entity_poly.pdbx_seq_one_letter_code
_entity_poly.pdbx_strand_id
1 'polypeptide(L)'
;MKGARYFFFKLLVALLVAQGIRSVWHMAEPLRLPLWIAVGVLLFLWLLPHPGYPIFWIWNRYKGLTSQGLRFFHGLSFFLFAVVVYQQIFVEHGFTEFSLSEPFLSGKVRYWAAAGLLSVLVGCIPSLADLIFALWMKAAHLLSAVMSRVLLTVVYIFSVLPVALVATIFGKRFLVRRPDTSLQSYWIDRKRGFHPKESYDRMF
;
A
#
# COMPACT_ATOMS: atom_id res chain seq x y z
N MET A 1 23.30 -1.72 5.67
CA MET A 1 23.80 -2.91 6.41
C MET A 1 23.02 -3.20 7.69
N LYS A 2 22.67 -2.20 8.53
CA LYS A 2 21.70 -2.38 9.65
C LYS A 2 20.25 -2.64 9.20
N GLY A 3 19.92 -2.33 7.94
CA GLY A 3 18.55 -2.34 7.41
C GLY A 3 17.85 -3.71 7.34
N ALA A 4 18.54 -4.79 6.98
CA ALA A 4 17.89 -6.10 6.77
C ALA A 4 17.44 -6.75 8.08
N ARG A 5 18.32 -6.81 9.10
CA ARG A 5 17.95 -7.29 10.45
C ARG A 5 16.85 -6.41 11.07
N TYR A 6 16.95 -5.10 10.87
CA TYR A 6 15.94 -4.15 11.32
C TYR A 6 14.59 -4.31 10.61
N PHE A 7 14.59 -4.67 9.33
CA PHE A 7 13.38 -5.00 8.56
C PHE A 7 12.69 -6.24 9.12
N PHE A 8 13.41 -7.36 9.30
CA PHE A 8 12.82 -8.59 9.86
C PHE A 8 12.32 -8.39 11.29
N PHE A 9 13.05 -7.62 12.11
CA PHE A 9 12.60 -7.25 13.45
C PHE A 9 11.30 -6.42 13.42
N LYS A 10 11.23 -5.37 12.59
CA LYS A 10 10.00 -4.58 12.43
C LYS A 10 8.83 -5.42 11.93
N LEU A 11 9.07 -6.35 11.00
CA LEU A 11 8.05 -7.23 10.47
C LEU A 11 7.52 -8.20 11.53
N LEU A 12 8.41 -8.76 12.36
CA LEU A 12 8.04 -9.60 13.48
C LEU A 12 7.19 -8.82 14.51
N VAL A 13 7.63 -7.62 14.89
CA VAL A 13 6.87 -6.76 15.79
C VAL A 13 5.51 -6.40 15.20
N ALA A 14 5.45 -6.04 13.92
CA ALA A 14 4.20 -5.72 13.23
C ALA A 14 3.21 -6.90 13.21
N LEU A 15 3.70 -8.13 12.99
CA LEU A 15 2.86 -9.33 13.03
C LEU A 15 2.32 -9.61 14.43
N LEU A 16 3.15 -9.46 15.47
CA LEU A 16 2.71 -9.61 16.86
C LEU A 16 1.67 -8.56 17.25
N VAL A 17 1.88 -7.30 16.84
CA VAL A 17 0.92 -6.20 17.08
C VAL A 17 -0.38 -6.44 16.33
N ALA A 18 -0.32 -6.81 15.05
CA ALA A 18 -1.50 -7.12 14.25
C ALA A 18 -2.30 -8.29 14.85
N GLN A 19 -1.61 -9.31 15.39
CA GLN A 19 -2.26 -10.41 16.11
C GLN A 19 -2.90 -9.95 17.41
N GLY A 20 -2.24 -9.08 18.20
CA GLY A 20 -2.80 -8.49 19.40
C GLY A 20 -4.09 -7.73 19.11
N ILE A 21 -4.07 -6.86 18.10
CA ILE A 21 -5.26 -6.12 17.64
C ILE A 21 -6.35 -7.10 17.21
N ARG A 22 -6.03 -8.08 16.37
CA ARG A 22 -7.01 -9.08 15.91
C ARG A 22 -7.63 -9.88 17.06
N SER A 23 -6.84 -10.22 18.08
CA SER A 23 -7.30 -10.92 19.28
C SER A 23 -8.25 -10.08 20.13
N VAL A 24 -7.97 -8.78 20.28
CA VAL A 24 -8.81 -7.86 21.07
C VAL A 24 -10.15 -7.60 20.38
N TRP A 25 -10.14 -7.48 19.04
CA TRP A 25 -11.30 -7.07 18.27
C TRP A 25 -12.13 -8.23 17.69
N HIS A 26 -11.79 -9.49 18.02
CA HIS A 26 -12.48 -10.70 17.52
C HIS A 26 -12.73 -10.72 16.00
N MET A 27 -11.85 -10.08 15.21
CA MET A 27 -12.11 -9.81 13.79
C MET A 27 -12.08 -11.07 12.90
N ALA A 28 -11.54 -12.20 13.37
CA ALA A 28 -11.58 -13.49 12.68
C ALA A 28 -11.05 -14.65 13.57
N GLU A 29 -11.38 -15.89 13.19
CA GLU A 29 -10.85 -17.14 13.74
C GLU A 29 -9.31 -17.09 13.92
N PRO A 30 -8.76 -17.65 15.00
CA PRO A 30 -7.37 -17.48 15.33
C PRO A 30 -6.51 -18.34 14.38
N LEU A 31 -5.71 -17.69 13.54
CA LEU A 31 -4.71 -18.29 12.63
C LEU A 31 -3.52 -18.92 13.38
N ARG A 32 -3.77 -19.63 14.49
CA ARG A 32 -2.75 -19.97 15.50
C ARG A 32 -1.53 -20.64 14.85
N LEU A 33 -1.73 -21.71 14.08
CA LEU A 33 -0.64 -22.48 13.48
C LEU A 33 0.15 -21.72 12.39
N PRO A 34 -0.47 -21.18 11.31
CA PRO A 34 0.29 -20.53 10.25
C PRO A 34 1.03 -19.27 10.72
N LEU A 35 0.49 -18.56 11.71
CA LEU A 35 1.12 -17.36 12.24
C LEU A 35 2.34 -17.72 13.11
N TRP A 36 2.25 -18.73 13.98
CA TRP A 36 3.40 -19.19 14.76
C TRP A 36 4.51 -19.76 13.86
N ILE A 37 4.16 -20.43 12.75
CA ILE A 37 5.12 -20.84 11.73
C ILE A 37 5.81 -19.62 11.10
N ALA A 38 5.06 -18.59 10.73
CA ALA A 38 5.62 -17.36 10.18
C ALA A 38 6.55 -16.63 11.17
N VAL A 39 6.16 -16.55 12.45
CA VAL A 39 7.00 -15.99 13.52
C VAL A 39 8.28 -16.81 13.68
N GLY A 40 8.19 -18.15 13.70
CA GLY A 40 9.35 -19.04 13.78
C GLY A 40 10.30 -18.87 12.60
N VAL A 41 9.79 -18.81 11.38
CA VAL A 41 10.58 -18.56 10.17
C VAL A 41 11.26 -17.18 10.22
N LEU A 42 10.56 -16.14 10.67
CA LEU A 42 11.14 -14.80 10.79
C LEU A 42 12.22 -14.72 11.87
N LEU A 43 12.03 -15.40 13.01
CA LEU A 43 13.05 -15.52 14.05
C LEU A 43 14.29 -16.27 13.55
N PHE A 44 14.10 -17.38 12.85
CA PHE A 44 15.18 -18.15 12.23
C PHE A 44 15.95 -17.30 11.20
N LEU A 45 15.23 -16.59 10.33
CA LEU A 45 15.85 -15.68 9.37
C LEU A 45 16.59 -14.53 10.06
N TRP A 46 16.09 -14.03 11.19
CA TRP A 46 16.76 -12.98 11.97
C TRP A 46 18.04 -13.44 12.68
N LEU A 47 18.11 -14.72 13.05
CA LEU A 47 19.27 -15.38 13.67
C LEU A 47 20.42 -15.63 12.69
N LEU A 48 20.12 -15.82 11.40
CA LEU A 48 21.15 -16.01 10.38
C LEU A 48 22.14 -14.81 10.36
N PRO A 49 23.46 -15.05 10.25
CA PRO A 49 24.46 -13.96 10.28
C PRO A 49 24.25 -12.92 9.18
N HIS A 50 23.77 -13.36 8.02
CA HIS A 50 23.51 -12.53 6.84
C HIS A 50 22.09 -12.79 6.30
N PRO A 51 21.03 -12.36 7.02
CA PRO A 51 19.65 -12.60 6.62
C PRO A 51 19.41 -11.98 5.24
N GLY A 52 19.07 -12.83 4.27
CA GLY A 52 18.67 -12.37 2.95
C GLY A 52 19.82 -12.01 1.99
N TYR A 53 21.10 -12.22 2.32
CA TYR A 53 22.18 -12.06 1.31
C TYR A 53 22.01 -13.02 0.12
N PRO A 54 21.73 -14.33 0.33
CA PRO A 54 21.47 -15.25 -0.78
C PRO A 54 20.23 -14.83 -1.58
N ILE A 55 19.15 -14.44 -0.89
CA ILE A 55 17.89 -14.01 -1.50
C ILE A 55 18.08 -12.72 -2.31
N PHE A 56 18.79 -11.73 -1.75
CA PHE A 56 19.10 -10.48 -2.42
C PHE A 56 19.96 -10.70 -3.65
N TRP A 57 20.97 -11.57 -3.55
CA TRP A 57 21.83 -11.92 -4.67
C TRP A 57 21.05 -12.62 -5.79
N ILE A 58 20.23 -13.63 -5.45
CA ILE A 58 19.34 -14.34 -6.39
C ILE A 58 18.37 -13.33 -7.04
N TRP A 59 17.76 -12.47 -6.24
CA TRP A 59 16.85 -11.44 -6.73
C TRP A 59 17.55 -10.46 -7.67
N ASN A 60 18.77 -10.02 -7.35
CA ASN A 60 19.51 -9.10 -8.20
C ASN A 60 19.93 -9.76 -9.51
N ARG A 61 20.33 -11.04 -9.45
CA ARG A 61 20.63 -11.85 -10.64
C ARG A 61 19.39 -11.99 -11.52
N TYR A 62 18.26 -12.35 -10.92
CA TYR A 62 16.96 -12.45 -11.59
C TYR A 62 16.56 -11.13 -12.25
N LYS A 63 16.63 -10.01 -11.52
CA LYS A 63 16.34 -8.67 -12.07
C LYS A 63 17.20 -8.32 -13.27
N GLY A 64 18.46 -8.75 -13.30
CA GLY A 64 19.37 -8.52 -14.42
C GLY A 64 19.07 -9.38 -15.66
N LEU A 65 18.35 -10.49 -15.50
CA LEU A 65 18.00 -11.42 -16.59
C LEU A 65 16.61 -11.18 -17.18
N THR A 66 15.69 -10.60 -16.40
CA THR A 66 14.27 -10.47 -16.78
C THR A 66 13.85 -9.01 -17.01
N SER A 67 13.00 -8.79 -18.01
CA SER A 67 12.38 -7.48 -18.25
C SER A 67 11.35 -7.09 -17.19
N GLN A 68 10.95 -5.82 -17.16
CA GLN A 68 10.04 -5.32 -16.13
C GLN A 68 8.66 -5.97 -16.20
N GLY A 69 8.10 -6.14 -17.40
CA GLY A 69 6.83 -6.84 -17.60
C GLY A 69 6.92 -8.29 -17.19
N LEU A 70 8.01 -8.98 -17.53
CA LEU A 70 8.22 -10.38 -17.12
C LEU A 70 8.19 -10.53 -15.58
N ARG A 71 8.88 -9.63 -14.87
CA ARG A 71 8.87 -9.61 -13.40
C ARG A 71 7.48 -9.38 -12.83
N PHE A 72 6.71 -8.49 -13.46
CA PHE A 72 5.33 -8.24 -13.06
C PHE A 72 4.47 -9.51 -13.20
N PHE A 73 4.54 -10.21 -14.34
CA PHE A 73 3.75 -11.44 -14.57
C PHE A 73 4.21 -12.62 -13.71
N HIS A 74 5.50 -12.78 -13.43
CA HIS A 74 5.96 -13.78 -12.46
C HIS A 74 5.45 -13.47 -11.05
N GLY A 75 5.50 -12.20 -10.62
CA GLY A 75 4.95 -11.76 -9.33
C GLY A 75 3.43 -11.96 -9.25
N LEU A 76 2.71 -11.63 -10.33
CA LEU A 76 1.27 -11.83 -10.44
C LEU A 76 0.91 -13.32 -10.40
N SER A 77 1.66 -14.17 -11.09
CA SER A 77 1.46 -15.63 -11.07
C SER A 77 1.66 -16.21 -9.67
N PHE A 78 2.72 -15.80 -8.97
CA PHE A 78 2.98 -16.20 -7.59
C PHE A 78 1.86 -15.75 -6.65
N PHE A 79 1.39 -14.51 -6.81
CA PHE A 79 0.28 -13.99 -6.03
C PHE A 79 -1.02 -14.77 -6.28
N LEU A 80 -1.37 -15.04 -7.54
CA LEU A 80 -2.58 -15.78 -7.89
C LEU A 80 -2.51 -17.24 -7.41
N PHE A 81 -1.33 -17.87 -7.47
CA PHE A 81 -1.10 -19.17 -6.87
C PHE A 81 -1.34 -19.14 -5.35
N ALA A 82 -0.81 -18.14 -4.65
CA ALA A 82 -1.05 -17.98 -3.22
C ALA A 82 -2.55 -17.76 -2.90
N VAL A 83 -3.28 -17.03 -3.74
CA VAL A 83 -4.73 -16.85 -3.61
C VAL A 83 -5.47 -18.19 -3.80
N VAL A 84 -5.09 -18.99 -4.81
CA VAL A 84 -5.67 -20.33 -5.02
C VAL A 84 -5.42 -21.22 -3.81
N VAL A 85 -4.17 -21.29 -3.33
CA VAL A 85 -3.80 -22.07 -2.14
C VAL A 85 -4.58 -21.59 -0.91
N TYR A 86 -4.70 -20.27 -0.73
CA TYR A 86 -5.45 -19.70 0.39
C TYR A 86 -6.95 -20.06 0.31
N GLN A 87 -7.58 -19.92 -0.86
CA GLN A 87 -8.99 -20.26 -1.03
C GLN A 87 -9.24 -21.75 -0.75
N GLN A 88 -8.37 -22.63 -1.24
CA GLN A 88 -8.47 -24.07 -1.03
C GLN A 88 -8.34 -24.45 0.45
N ILE A 89 -7.34 -23.89 1.15
CA ILE A 89 -7.08 -24.23 2.56
C ILE A 89 -8.11 -23.59 3.51
N PHE A 90 -8.48 -22.33 3.28
CA PHE A 90 -9.21 -21.55 4.27
C PHE A 90 -10.69 -21.32 3.95
N VAL A 91 -11.10 -21.40 2.69
CA VAL A 91 -12.47 -21.05 2.27
C VAL A 91 -13.29 -22.28 1.94
N GLU A 92 -12.75 -23.22 1.15
CA GLU A 92 -13.53 -24.35 0.64
C GLU A 92 -13.54 -25.57 1.57
N HIS A 93 -12.45 -25.84 2.30
CA HIS A 93 -12.36 -27.05 3.11
C HIS A 93 -12.51 -26.81 4.62
N GLY A 94 -12.46 -25.54 5.06
CA GLY A 94 -12.20 -25.24 6.47
C GLY A 94 -10.90 -25.92 6.93
N PHE A 95 -10.45 -25.65 8.14
CA PHE A 95 -9.20 -26.26 8.63
C PHE A 95 -9.29 -27.79 8.81
N THR A 96 -10.49 -28.38 8.76
CA THR A 96 -10.77 -29.70 9.34
C THR A 96 -11.08 -30.83 8.36
N GLU A 97 -11.43 -30.56 7.10
CA GLU A 97 -11.87 -31.64 6.18
C GLU A 97 -11.26 -31.48 4.78
N PHE A 98 -10.03 -31.97 4.59
CA PHE A 98 -9.48 -32.22 3.26
C PHE A 98 -10.09 -33.52 2.71
N SER A 99 -11.32 -33.44 2.18
CA SER A 99 -11.94 -34.58 1.52
C SER A 99 -11.44 -34.69 0.08
N LEU A 100 -10.78 -35.80 -0.26
CA LEU A 100 -10.27 -36.13 -1.60
C LEU A 100 -11.38 -36.33 -2.67
N SER A 101 -12.65 -36.20 -2.30
CA SER A 101 -13.80 -36.41 -3.18
C SER A 101 -14.17 -35.18 -4.02
N GLU A 102 -13.75 -33.98 -3.61
CA GLU A 102 -14.12 -32.75 -4.32
C GLU A 102 -13.09 -32.40 -5.42
N PRO A 103 -13.53 -32.00 -6.63
CA PRO A 103 -12.61 -31.55 -7.67
C PRO A 103 -11.81 -30.32 -7.22
N PHE A 104 -10.48 -30.38 -7.32
CA PHE A 104 -9.55 -29.30 -6.98
C PHE A 104 -9.86 -27.96 -7.69
N LEU A 105 -10.57 -27.99 -8.82
CA LEU A 105 -10.98 -26.82 -9.60
C LEU A 105 -12.49 -26.56 -9.53
N SER A 106 -13.09 -26.71 -8.35
CA SER A 106 -14.50 -26.38 -8.13
C SER A 106 -14.70 -24.87 -7.87
N GLY A 107 -15.94 -24.41 -8.02
CA GLY A 107 -16.36 -23.07 -7.60
C GLY A 107 -15.54 -21.88 -8.14
N LYS A 108 -15.19 -20.96 -7.23
CA LYS A 108 -14.48 -19.71 -7.56
C LYS A 108 -12.99 -19.93 -7.81
N VAL A 109 -12.41 -21.00 -7.26
CA VAL A 109 -10.97 -21.30 -7.38
C VAL A 109 -10.57 -21.54 -8.83
N ARG A 110 -11.45 -22.12 -9.65
CA ARG A 110 -11.21 -22.31 -11.09
C ARG A 110 -10.86 -21.02 -11.82
N TYR A 111 -11.55 -19.91 -11.51
CA TYR A 111 -11.29 -18.63 -12.18
C TYR A 111 -9.93 -18.05 -11.79
N TRP A 112 -9.56 -18.18 -10.51
CA TRP A 112 -8.24 -17.76 -10.02
C TRP A 112 -7.12 -18.63 -10.58
N ALA A 113 -7.33 -19.95 -10.67
CA ALA A 113 -6.38 -20.88 -11.25
C ALA A 113 -6.19 -20.61 -12.77
N ALA A 114 -7.27 -20.36 -13.50
CA ALA A 114 -7.21 -19.99 -14.92
C ALA A 114 -6.47 -18.66 -15.14
N ALA A 115 -6.75 -17.64 -14.31
CA ALA A 115 -6.02 -16.36 -14.35
C ALA A 115 -4.53 -16.54 -14.02
N GLY A 116 -4.21 -17.38 -13.02
CA GLY A 116 -2.85 -17.72 -12.64
C GLY A 116 -2.09 -18.41 -13.78
N LEU A 117 -2.72 -19.41 -14.42
CA LEU A 117 -2.17 -20.10 -15.57
C LEU A 117 -1.92 -19.14 -16.74
N LEU A 118 -2.89 -18.28 -17.06
CA LEU A 118 -2.74 -17.27 -18.11
C LEU A 118 -1.57 -16.32 -17.80
N SER A 119 -1.44 -15.89 -16.54
CA SER A 119 -0.32 -15.05 -16.10
C SER A 119 1.03 -15.74 -16.27
N VAL A 120 1.12 -17.05 -16.01
CA VAL A 120 2.34 -17.84 -16.25
C VAL A 120 2.67 -17.91 -17.73
N LEU A 121 1.67 -18.20 -18.58
CA LEU A 121 1.86 -18.28 -20.04
C LEU A 121 2.37 -16.95 -20.62
N VAL A 122 1.81 -15.82 -20.19
CA VAL A 122 2.32 -14.50 -20.56
C VAL A 122 3.73 -14.27 -19.99
N GLY A 123 3.97 -14.70 -18.75
CA GLY A 123 5.28 -14.67 -18.08
C GLY A 123 6.37 -15.52 -18.75
N CYS A 124 6.04 -16.38 -19.71
CA CYS A 124 7.04 -17.10 -20.50
C CYS A 124 7.49 -16.34 -21.76
N ILE A 125 6.79 -15.27 -22.15
CA ILE A 125 7.01 -14.55 -23.42
C ILE A 125 7.38 -13.07 -23.12
N PRO A 126 8.67 -12.70 -23.13
CA PRO A 126 9.13 -11.36 -22.74
C PRO A 126 8.45 -10.21 -23.49
N SER A 127 8.39 -10.28 -24.82
CA SER A 127 7.82 -9.21 -25.65
C SER A 127 6.34 -8.98 -25.38
N LEU A 128 5.58 -10.06 -25.13
CA LEU A 128 4.15 -9.98 -24.82
C LEU A 128 3.93 -9.44 -23.40
N ALA A 129 4.71 -9.93 -22.43
CA ALA A 129 4.68 -9.48 -21.05
C ALA A 129 4.96 -7.97 -20.94
N ASP A 130 5.98 -7.46 -21.65
CA ASP A 130 6.31 -6.03 -21.63
C ASP A 130 5.24 -5.17 -22.32
N LEU A 131 4.66 -5.64 -23.42
CA LEU A 131 3.59 -4.93 -24.11
C LEU A 131 2.35 -4.80 -23.22
N ILE A 132 1.87 -5.91 -22.65
CA ILE A 132 0.68 -5.91 -21.79
C ILE A 132 0.96 -5.07 -20.53
N PHE A 133 2.14 -5.22 -19.92
CA PHE A 133 2.53 -4.42 -18.77
C PHE A 133 2.53 -2.92 -19.10
N ALA A 134 3.12 -2.51 -20.23
CA ALA A 134 3.14 -1.10 -20.63
C ALA A 134 1.73 -0.53 -20.85
N LEU A 135 0.83 -1.28 -21.47
CA LEU A 135 -0.56 -0.88 -21.65
C LEU A 135 -1.30 -0.77 -20.30
N TRP A 136 -1.11 -1.75 -19.42
CA TRP A 136 -1.68 -1.75 -18.09
C TRP A 136 -1.19 -0.56 -17.26
N MET A 137 0.11 -0.26 -17.30
CA MET A 137 0.67 0.89 -16.59
C MET A 137 0.16 2.22 -17.14
N LYS A 138 0.00 2.36 -18.46
CA LYS A 138 -0.64 3.55 -19.06
C LYS A 138 -2.06 3.73 -18.55
N ALA A 139 -2.86 2.66 -18.48
CA ALA A 139 -4.20 2.70 -17.93
C ALA A 139 -4.20 3.09 -16.44
N ALA A 140 -3.29 2.52 -15.64
CA ALA A 140 -3.15 2.86 -14.23
C ALA A 140 -2.77 4.34 -14.02
N HIS A 141 -1.88 4.89 -14.84
CA HIS A 141 -1.52 6.31 -14.80
C HIS A 141 -2.70 7.22 -15.15
N LEU A 142 -3.47 6.87 -16.19
CA LEU A 142 -4.66 7.63 -16.56
C LEU A 142 -5.71 7.60 -15.43
N LEU A 143 -5.97 6.42 -14.87
CA LEU A 143 -6.90 6.26 -13.76
C LEU A 143 -6.43 7.06 -12.54
N SER A 144 -5.15 7.01 -12.19
CA SER A 144 -4.58 7.78 -11.10
C SER A 144 -4.72 9.30 -11.32
N ALA A 145 -4.55 9.77 -12.56
CA ALA A 145 -4.72 11.19 -12.87
C ALA A 145 -6.16 11.67 -12.68
N VAL A 146 -7.14 10.82 -12.98
CA VAL A 146 -8.56 11.09 -12.74
C VAL A 146 -8.87 11.02 -11.24
N MET A 147 -8.44 9.96 -10.55
CA MET A 147 -8.72 9.75 -9.13
C MET A 147 -8.17 10.87 -8.25
N SER A 148 -6.98 11.39 -8.52
CA SER A 148 -6.43 12.52 -7.77
C SER A 148 -7.34 13.76 -7.82
N ARG A 149 -7.96 14.03 -8.98
CA ARG A 149 -8.89 15.16 -9.14
C ARG A 149 -10.21 14.90 -8.44
N VAL A 150 -10.74 13.68 -8.55
CA VAL A 150 -11.96 13.29 -7.85
C VAL A 150 -11.79 13.43 -6.34
N LEU A 151 -10.71 12.89 -5.78
CA LEU A 151 -10.40 13.01 -4.36
C LEU A 151 -10.26 14.47 -3.91
N LEU A 152 -9.55 15.30 -4.69
CA LEU A 152 -9.41 16.72 -4.38
C LEU A 152 -10.77 17.44 -4.40
N THR A 153 -11.61 17.15 -5.38
CA THR A 153 -12.97 17.71 -5.48
C THR A 153 -13.84 17.28 -4.30
N VAL A 154 -13.81 16.00 -3.92
CA VAL A 154 -14.55 15.48 -2.76
C VAL A 154 -14.08 16.17 -1.49
N VAL A 155 -12.76 16.22 -1.23
CA VAL A 155 -12.21 16.91 -0.07
C VAL A 155 -12.59 18.40 -0.06
N TYR A 156 -12.54 19.06 -1.22
CA TYR A 156 -12.95 20.45 -1.33
C TYR A 156 -14.43 20.62 -0.97
N ILE A 157 -15.33 19.82 -1.54
CA ILE A 157 -16.78 19.93 -1.30
C ILE A 157 -17.16 19.57 0.14
N PHE A 158 -16.55 18.55 0.73
CA PHE A 158 -16.95 18.06 2.05
C PHE A 158 -16.17 18.66 3.22
N SER A 159 -14.98 19.23 2.98
CA SER A 159 -14.16 19.84 4.04
C SER A 159 -14.03 21.34 3.87
N VAL A 160 -13.55 21.80 2.71
CA VAL A 160 -13.21 23.22 2.51
C VAL A 160 -14.47 24.08 2.31
N LEU A 161 -15.37 23.63 1.43
CA LEU A 161 -16.60 24.32 1.08
C LEU A 161 -17.51 24.56 2.29
N PRO A 162 -17.84 23.58 3.17
CA PRO A 162 -18.70 23.84 4.32
C PRO A 162 -18.04 24.79 5.32
N VAL A 163 -16.73 24.68 5.54
CA VAL A 163 -16.00 25.62 6.41
C VAL A 163 -16.07 27.03 5.85
N ALA A 164 -15.90 27.19 4.53
CA ALA A 164 -16.02 28.48 3.86
C ALA A 164 -17.46 29.03 3.88
N LEU A 165 -18.46 28.16 3.72
CA LEU A 165 -19.88 28.52 3.81
C LEU A 165 -20.22 29.03 5.21
N VAL A 166 -19.86 28.27 6.24
CA VAL A 166 -20.02 28.64 7.66
C VAL A 166 -19.34 29.97 7.94
N ALA A 167 -18.07 30.13 7.56
CA ALA A 167 -17.36 31.39 7.75
C ALA A 167 -18.06 32.57 7.05
N THR A 168 -18.63 32.35 5.87
CA THR A 168 -19.38 33.37 5.12
C THR A 168 -20.69 33.74 5.80
N ILE A 169 -21.45 32.77 6.33
CA ILE A 169 -22.68 33.00 7.10
C ILE A 169 -22.37 33.83 8.35
N PHE A 170 -21.27 33.53 9.04
CA PHE A 170 -20.81 34.31 10.20
C PHE A 170 -20.08 35.62 9.84
N GLY A 171 -20.09 36.02 8.56
CA GLY A 171 -19.47 37.27 8.10
C GLY A 171 -17.95 37.32 8.18
N LYS A 172 -17.28 36.20 8.51
CA LYS A 172 -15.82 36.13 8.59
C LYS A 172 -15.21 36.16 7.19
N ARG A 173 -14.47 37.23 6.90
CA ARG A 173 -13.67 37.37 5.67
C ARG A 173 -12.19 37.26 6.03
N PHE A 174 -11.58 36.10 5.77
CA PHE A 174 -10.16 35.86 6.06
C PHE A 174 -9.20 36.66 5.17
N LEU A 175 -9.62 37.01 3.96
CA LEU A 175 -8.86 37.87 3.04
C LEU A 175 -9.76 38.95 2.43
N VAL A 176 -9.16 40.12 2.19
CA VAL A 176 -9.71 41.20 1.36
C VAL A 176 -9.71 40.69 -0.09
N ARG A 177 -10.86 40.19 -0.54
CA ARG A 177 -11.03 39.55 -1.85
C ARG A 177 -11.31 40.52 -2.99
N ARG A 178 -11.69 41.77 -2.68
CA ARG A 178 -11.97 42.81 -3.67
C ARG A 178 -10.87 43.85 -3.62
N PRO A 179 -10.24 44.19 -4.75
CA PRO A 179 -9.34 45.32 -4.79
C PRO A 179 -10.14 46.59 -4.50
N ASP A 180 -9.69 47.34 -3.50
CA ASP A 180 -10.22 48.64 -3.12
C ASP A 180 -9.41 49.72 -3.84
N THR A 181 -10.05 50.41 -4.77
CA THR A 181 -9.43 51.48 -5.57
C THR A 181 -9.28 52.79 -4.79
N SER A 182 -9.85 52.88 -3.58
CA SER A 182 -9.70 54.04 -2.70
C SER A 182 -8.46 53.97 -1.81
N LEU A 183 -7.83 52.80 -1.69
CA LEU A 183 -6.62 52.61 -0.91
C LEU A 183 -5.37 52.98 -1.72
N GLN A 184 -4.54 53.89 -1.20
CA GLN A 184 -3.23 54.19 -1.78
C GLN A 184 -2.24 53.03 -1.66
N SER A 185 -2.43 52.13 -0.68
CA SER A 185 -1.58 50.95 -0.46
C SER A 185 -2.32 49.89 0.34
N TYR A 186 -2.05 48.62 0.05
CA TYR A 186 -2.48 47.46 0.85
C TYR A 186 -1.52 47.16 2.02
N TRP A 187 -0.49 47.98 2.19
CA TRP A 187 0.49 47.80 3.25
C TRP A 187 -0.15 48.04 4.62
N ILE A 188 -0.18 47.00 5.46
CA ILE A 188 -0.63 47.12 6.85
C ILE A 188 0.60 47.49 7.68
N ASP A 189 0.62 48.72 8.19
CA ASP A 189 1.69 49.18 9.07
C ASP A 189 1.77 48.31 10.32
N ARG A 190 2.88 47.58 10.44
CA ARG A 190 3.19 46.83 11.66
C ARG A 190 3.61 47.82 12.73
N LYS A 191 2.95 47.79 13.88
CA LYS A 191 3.44 48.48 15.08
C LYS A 191 4.86 47.97 15.37
N ARG A 192 5.85 48.86 15.34
CA ARG A 192 7.22 48.56 15.77
C ARG A 192 7.22 48.41 17.30
N GLY A 193 6.80 47.25 17.79
CA GLY A 193 7.03 46.82 19.16
C GLY A 193 8.38 46.13 19.26
N PHE A 194 9.08 46.32 20.38
CA PHE A 194 10.29 45.58 20.68
C PHE A 194 9.94 44.08 20.76
N HIS A 195 10.40 43.30 19.79
CA HIS A 195 10.35 41.84 19.87
C HIS A 195 11.61 41.36 20.59
N PRO A 196 11.50 40.71 21.76
CA PRO A 196 12.66 40.18 22.47
C PRO A 196 13.42 39.22 21.55
N LYS A 197 14.77 39.26 21.57
CA LYS A 197 15.62 38.40 20.74
C LYS A 197 15.28 36.91 20.89
N GLU A 198 14.89 36.47 22.08
CA GLU A 198 14.44 35.10 22.41
C GLU A 198 13.23 34.63 21.61
N SER A 199 12.46 35.55 21.00
CA SER A 199 11.33 35.20 20.14
C SER A 199 11.77 34.73 18.75
N TYR A 200 13.01 35.04 18.34
CA TYR A 200 13.60 34.57 17.09
C TYR A 200 14.24 33.18 17.24
N ASP A 201 14.74 32.85 18.44
CA ASP A 201 15.39 31.56 18.71
C ASP A 201 14.42 30.37 18.71
N ARG A 202 13.10 30.61 18.77
CA ARG A 202 12.06 29.57 18.72
C ARG A 202 11.51 29.30 17.32
N MET A 203 12.06 29.92 16.28
CA MET A 203 11.60 29.75 14.89
C MET A 203 12.43 28.72 14.09
N PHE A 204 13.56 28.27 14.63
CA PHE A 204 14.44 27.25 14.04
C PHE A 204 14.53 26.03 14.95
#